data_AF-A0A1K1N7H1-F1
#
_entry.id   AF-A0A1K1N7H1-F1
#
_cell.length_a   1.000
_cell.length_b   1.000
_cell.length_c   1.000
_cell.angle_alpha   90.00
_cell.angle_beta   90.00
_cell.angle_gamma   90.00
#
_symmetry.space_group_name_H-M   'P 1'
#
loop_
_entity.id
_entity.type
_entity.pdbx_description
1 polymer ?
#
loop_
_entity_poly.entity_id
_entity_poly.type
_entity_poly.pdbx_seq_one_letter_code
_entity_poly.pdbx_strand_id
1 'polypeptide(L)'
;MKISVELTLTPLQDQYEDAIIHFIKKLRASGLTVLENPLSTQVYGDYDKVMALLTTEIKEAFELVERGLLYIKIVKSDRSDYEPHF
;
A
#
# COMPACT_ATOMS: atom_id res chain seq x y z
N MET A 1 5.30 -13.91 10.93
CA MET A 1 5.57 -14.37 9.53
C MET A 1 5.73 -13.15 8.64
N LYS A 2 6.54 -13.22 7.57
CA LYS A 2 6.66 -12.09 6.63
C LYS A 2 5.67 -12.18 5.47
N ILE A 3 5.17 -11.04 5.03
CA ILE A 3 4.29 -10.91 3.86
C ILE A 3 4.75 -9.79 2.94
N SER A 4 4.31 -9.87 1.69
CA SER A 4 4.37 -8.79 0.70
C SER A 4 2.96 -8.37 0.37
N VAL A 5 2.66 -7.07 0.41
CA VAL A 5 1.35 -6.54 0.08
C VAL A 5 1.49 -5.52 -1.03
N GLU A 6 0.78 -5.74 -2.13
CA GLU A 6 0.64 -4.77 -3.22
C GLU A 6 -0.72 -4.06 -3.10
N LEU A 7 -0.69 -2.73 -3.23
CA LEU A 7 -1.81 -1.82 -3.01
C LEU A 7 -1.98 -0.89 -4.21
N THR A 8 -3.22 -0.73 -4.66
CA THR A 8 -3.62 0.28 -5.65
C THR A 8 -4.89 0.96 -5.18
N LEU A 9 -4.77 2.20 -4.70
CA LEU A 9 -5.89 3.05 -4.34
C LEU A 9 -6.39 3.77 -5.59
N THR A 10 -7.69 3.68 -5.86
CA THR A 10 -8.34 4.32 -7.02
C THR A 10 -9.52 5.16 -6.55
N PRO A 11 -9.29 6.42 -6.16
CA PRO A 11 -10.35 7.38 -5.91
C PRO A 11 -11.11 7.65 -7.22
N LEU A 12 -12.43 7.72 -7.16
CA LEU A 12 -13.33 7.97 -8.29
C LEU A 12 -13.90 9.39 -8.20
N GLN A 13 -13.00 10.37 -8.10
CA GLN A 13 -13.31 11.80 -7.94
C GLN A 13 -12.20 12.66 -8.57
N ASP A 14 -12.47 13.96 -8.76
CA ASP A 14 -11.43 14.93 -9.13
C ASP A 14 -10.37 15.06 -8.04
N GLN A 15 -9.18 15.55 -8.42
CA GLN A 15 -8.04 15.71 -7.49
C GLN A 15 -7.65 14.39 -6.78
N TYR A 16 -7.89 13.24 -7.43
CA TYR A 16 -7.61 11.91 -6.90
C TYR A 16 -6.14 11.71 -6.47
N GLU A 17 -5.22 12.42 -7.11
CA GLU A 17 -3.78 12.35 -6.84
C GLU A 17 -3.46 12.71 -5.38
N ASP A 18 -4.17 13.67 -4.78
CA ASP A 18 -3.89 14.13 -3.42
C ASP A 18 -4.10 13.01 -2.39
N ALA A 19 -5.20 12.27 -2.53
CA ALA A 19 -5.50 11.13 -1.66
C ALA A 19 -4.48 10.00 -1.84
N ILE A 20 -4.05 9.72 -3.08
CA ILE A 20 -3.03 8.70 -3.37
C ILE A 20 -1.67 9.11 -2.78
N ILE A 21 -1.23 10.36 -3.02
CA ILE A 21 0.04 10.89 -2.51
C ILE A 21 0.05 10.87 -0.99
N HIS A 22 -1.05 11.26 -0.35
CA HIS A 22 -1.19 11.22 1.12
C HIS A 22 -1.04 9.78 1.64
N PHE A 23 -1.78 8.83 1.06
CA PHE A 23 -1.72 7.43 1.43
C PHE A 23 -0.29 6.86 1.30
N ILE A 24 0.39 7.10 0.18
CA ILE A 24 1.77 6.64 -0.04
C ILE A 24 2.75 7.25 0.98
N LYS A 25 2.61 8.55 1.31
CA LYS A 25 3.44 9.20 2.32
C LYS A 25 3.29 8.55 3.70
N LYS A 26 2.06 8.15 4.08
CA LYS A 26 1.82 7.42 5.32
C LYS A 26 2.46 6.04 5.32
N LEU A 27 2.35 5.30 4.21
CA LEU A 27 3.02 4.01 4.06
C LEU A 27 4.54 4.16 4.22
N ARG A 28 5.17 5.16 3.58
CA ARG A 28 6.60 5.45 3.71
C ARG A 28 7.02 5.81 5.14
N ALA A 29 6.17 6.50 5.89
CA ALA A 29 6.43 6.88 7.27
C ALA A 29 6.34 5.70 8.27
N SER A 30 5.87 4.53 7.83
CA SER A 30 5.67 3.36 8.70
C SER A 30 6.96 2.72 9.24
N GLY A 31 8.12 3.00 8.63
CA GLY A 31 9.37 2.31 8.92
C GLY A 31 9.46 0.89 8.36
N LEU A 32 8.46 0.44 7.59
CA LEU A 32 8.51 -0.80 6.80
C LEU A 32 9.22 -0.54 5.47
N THR A 33 9.64 -1.62 4.80
CA THR A 33 10.14 -1.53 3.43
C THR A 33 8.96 -1.23 2.51
N VAL A 34 9.05 -0.11 1.78
CA VAL A 34 8.04 0.34 0.82
C VAL A 34 8.71 0.55 -0.53
N LEU A 35 8.16 -0.06 -1.57
CA LEU A 35 8.60 0.10 -2.96
C LEU A 35 7.41 0.54 -3.81
N GLU A 36 7.69 1.32 -4.85
CA GLU A 36 6.66 1.93 -5.69
C GLU A 36 7.02 1.75 -7.15
N ASN A 37 6.00 1.59 -7.98
CA ASN A 37 6.12 1.63 -9.43
C ASN A 37 4.91 2.43 -9.99
N PRO A 38 4.85 2.67 -11.32
CA PRO A 38 3.76 3.46 -11.89
C PRO A 38 2.35 2.89 -11.71
N LEU A 39 2.19 1.63 -11.29
CA LEU A 39 0.91 0.93 -11.18
C LEU A 39 0.50 0.63 -9.73
N SER A 40 1.45 0.52 -8.80
CA SER A 40 1.16 0.09 -7.43
C SER A 40 2.20 0.54 -6.40
N THR A 41 1.79 0.49 -5.13
CA THR A 41 2.68 0.61 -3.97
C THR A 41 2.76 -0.73 -3.25
N GLN A 42 3.95 -1.13 -2.84
CA GLN A 42 4.21 -2.43 -2.22
C GLN A 42 4.80 -2.22 -0.84
N VAL A 43 4.26 -2.93 0.15
CA VAL A 43 4.69 -2.89 1.56
C VAL A 43 5.13 -4.28 1.99
N TYR A 44 6.29 -4.37 2.63
CA TYR A 44 6.91 -5.62 3.05
C TYR A 44 7.22 -5.61 4.55
N GLY A 45 6.99 -6.73 5.23
CA GLY A 45 7.35 -6.84 6.64
C GLY A 45 6.66 -7.97 7.39
N ASP A 46 6.76 -7.92 8.72
CA ASP A 46 6.03 -8.82 9.60
C ASP A 46 4.52 -8.63 9.44
N TYR A 47 3.79 -9.73 9.30
CA TYR A 47 2.34 -9.76 9.09
C TYR A 47 1.59 -8.83 10.03
N ASP A 48 1.82 -8.93 11.35
CA ASP A 48 1.07 -8.15 12.33
C ASP A 48 1.34 -6.64 12.18
N LYS A 49 2.59 -6.26 11.87
CA LYS A 49 2.97 -4.86 11.65
C LYS A 49 2.36 -4.31 10.37
N VAL A 50 2.44 -5.08 9.28
CA VAL A 50 1.85 -4.70 7.99
C VAL A 50 0.34 -4.55 8.14
N MET A 51 -0.35 -5.53 8.74
CA MET A 51 -1.80 -5.48 8.91
C MET A 51 -2.25 -4.36 9.85
N ALA A 52 -1.49 -4.03 10.89
CA ALA A 52 -1.78 -2.89 11.77
C ALA A 52 -1.66 -1.55 11.03
N LEU A 53 -0.61 -1.37 10.21
CA LEU A 53 -0.46 -0.22 9.34
C LEU A 53 -1.65 -0.12 8.37
N LEU A 54 -1.91 -1.19 7.62
CA LEU A 54 -3.00 -1.21 6.63
C LEU A 54 -4.35 -0.90 7.26
N THR A 55 -4.64 -1.45 8.45
CA THR A 55 -5.89 -1.16 9.16
C THR A 55 -6.08 0.33 9.44
N THR A 56 -5.00 1.02 9.83
CA THR A 56 -5.03 2.45 10.16
C THR A 56 -5.11 3.31 8.89
N GLU A 57 -4.18 3.09 7.96
CA GLU A 57 -4.02 3.97 6.80
C GLU A 57 -5.10 3.76 5.74
N ILE A 58 -5.65 2.55 5.59
CA ILE A 58 -6.78 2.31 4.66
C ILE A 58 -8.03 3.01 5.18
N LYS A 59 -8.25 2.99 6.50
CA LYS A 59 -9.37 3.70 7.11
C LYS A 59 -9.26 5.20 6.82
N GLU A 60 -8.10 5.80 7.08
CA GLU A 60 -7.86 7.22 6.80
C GLU A 60 -8.03 7.53 5.30
N ALA A 61 -7.52 6.69 4.41
CA ALA A 61 -7.69 6.87 2.96
C ALA A 61 -9.16 6.84 2.53
N PHE A 62 -9.98 5.95 3.11
CA PHE A 62 -11.41 5.90 2.82
C PHE A 62 -12.21 7.03 3.49
N GLU A 63 -11.71 7.66 4.54
CA GLU A 63 -12.32 8.87 5.10
C GLU A 63 -12.03 10.11 4.22
N LEU A 64 -10.93 10.11 3.47
CA LEU A 64 -10.52 11.20 2.57
C LEU A 64 -11.12 11.10 1.16
N VAL A 65 -11.73 9.96 0.82
CA VAL A 65 -12.27 9.68 -0.52
C VAL A 65 -13.76 9.44 -0.42
N GLU A 66 -14.57 10.19 -1.19
CA GLU A 66 -16.03 10.02 -1.18
C GLU A 66 -16.43 8.69 -1.84
N ARG A 67 -15.78 8.36 -2.96
CA ARG A 67 -16.01 7.14 -3.72
C ARG A 67 -14.69 6.62 -4.26
N GLY A 68 -14.45 5.34 -4.10
CA GLY A 68 -13.21 4.74 -4.56
C GLY A 68 -13.17 3.26 -4.28
N LEU A 69 -12.08 2.64 -4.71
CA LEU A 69 -11.76 1.27 -4.37
C LEU A 69 -10.27 1.15 -4.04
N LEU A 70 -9.94 0.16 -3.22
CA LEU A 70 -8.57 -0.23 -2.94
C LEU A 70 -8.41 -1.69 -3.34
N TYR A 71 -7.51 -1.95 -4.29
CA TYR A 71 -7.09 -3.31 -4.61
C TYR A 71 -5.93 -3.70 -3.69
N ILE A 72 -6.02 -4.89 -3.09
CA ILE A 72 -5.01 -5.44 -2.20
C ILE A 72 -4.67 -6.86 -2.64
N LYS A 73 -3.38 -7.13 -2.83
CA LYS A 73 -2.86 -8.47 -3.09
C LYS A 73 -1.82 -8.82 -2.03
N ILE A 74 -2.09 -9.87 -1.25
CA ILE A 74 -1.21 -10.34 -0.18
C ILE A 74 -0.52 -11.63 -0.60
N VAL A 75 0.80 -11.68 -0.45
CA VAL A 75 1.63 -12.86 -0.71
C VAL A 75 2.28 -13.33 0.58
N LYS A 76 2.18 -14.63 0.88
CA LYS A 76 2.78 -15.28 2.05
C LYS A 76 4.28 -15.55 1.87
N SER A 77 5.05 -14.49 1.66
CA SER A 77 6.52 -14.48 1.67
C SER A 77 7.02 -13.04 1.60
N ASP A 78 8.28 -12.82 1.96
CA ASP A 78 8.99 -11.58 1.61
C ASP A 78 9.41 -11.65 0.13
N ARG A 79 9.14 -10.61 -0.66
CA ARG A 79 9.53 -10.52 -2.07
C ARG A 79 10.23 -9.19 -2.38
N SER A 80 10.71 -8.49 -1.35
CA SER A 80 11.31 -7.17 -1.51
C SER A 80 12.61 -7.16 -2.32
N ASP A 81 13.23 -8.33 -2.46
CA ASP A 81 14.49 -8.57 -3.18
C ASP A 81 14.28 -9.23 -4.55
N TYR A 82 13.06 -9.22 -5.10
CA TYR A 82 12.80 -9.82 -6.40
C TYR A 82 13.60 -9.11 -7.50
N GLU A 83 14.43 -9.88 -8.19
CA GLU A 83 15.09 -9.51 -9.43
C GLU A 83 14.70 -10.50 -10.55
N PRO A 84 14.37 -10.03 -11.76
CA PRO A 84 14.20 -10.89 -12.92
C PRO A 84 15.48 -11.69 -13.22
N HIS A 85 15.34 -12.97 -13.60
CA HIS A 85 16.46 -13.87 -13.89
C HIS A 85 16.45 -14.40 -15.33
N PHE A 86 16.01 -13.58 -16.28
CA PHE A 86 15.93 -13.92 -17.72
C PHE A 86 16.52 -12.81 -18.58
#